data_AF-A0A0F9MT38-F1
#
_entry.id   AF-A0A0F9MT38-F1
#
_cell.length_a   1.000
_cell.length_b   1.000
_cell.length_c   1.000
_cell.angle_alpha   90.00
_cell.angle_beta   90.00
_cell.angle_gamma   90.00
#
_symmetry.space_group_name_H-M   'P 1'
#
loop_
_entity.id
_entity.type
_entity.pdbx_description
1 polymer ?
#
loop_
_entity_poly.entity_id
_entity_poly.type
_entity_poly.pdbx_seq_one_letter_code
_entity_poly.pdbx_strand_id
1 'polypeptide(L)'
;MSSDYRDRLTTAKANLKTEQKKKYKIYNFCKNFHLEDEIKEKSFNNKYSDPKLIHVFSKNNDYTPSLHNSIKTRITNGTNILLDIYGEQHSGKSHVGQTLAFEIIEEFELIQGNKVDLKLGFSTSEFNRYLTMLKKGDVLIRDENPKEHGKGSRNMEENLENVVDIIRKHLNSFIFIAPRKLSNTLITYYLETAGKNFETKQVRCLLYDPSFKEGKEPIGRVFITLHDDYEFSAQYDKRKDGIIKDGLAHGGHFSAEIDLERFKNDIKRLFKWAIREKVDHKNLLEAEIKLFNSQFDPDKERDKMVKWDSGTMPMVINKVWSKLTKRKKRIENRRKRLKELKRIHERRMEEKQREQAKLEIEQQINADLTKFNFKYNENKIYNLVREEKGDIWRNVERDIEIYILSTKERMFNSKIAKRYKTIKDRKGISNVVKKVQGEINRIKGKLLEAAFSKYLKMLNIFDSVEDNGSHGEFDVVAYKDNATFVFSLKNIKVDKQHYNEISGEEFYPEVKFAREQKERHNKDVYAYLCIFDNLKEEFLIKGIDLSFPIKSIKISS
;
A
#
# COMPACT_ATOMS: atom_id res chain seq x y z
N MET A 1 -60.56 39.57 -63.88
CA MET A 1 -59.20 39.30 -64.41
C MET A 1 -59.20 39.68 -65.88
N SER A 2 -58.28 40.55 -66.32
CA SER A 2 -58.17 40.95 -67.73
C SER A 2 -57.80 39.77 -68.62
N SER A 3 -58.22 39.76 -69.89
CA SER A 3 -57.91 38.68 -70.84
C SER A 3 -56.40 38.46 -70.98
N ASP A 4 -55.61 39.55 -70.95
CA ASP A 4 -54.16 39.52 -71.05
C ASP A 4 -53.48 38.74 -69.90
N TYR A 5 -54.06 38.74 -68.69
CA TYR A 5 -53.54 37.95 -67.57
C TYR A 5 -53.84 36.45 -67.72
N ARG A 6 -55.00 36.09 -68.28
CA ARG A 6 -55.35 34.70 -68.58
C ARG A 6 -54.49 34.14 -69.71
N ASP A 7 -54.21 34.91 -70.74
CA ASP A 7 -53.38 34.47 -71.87
C ASP A 7 -51.91 34.28 -71.47
N ARG A 8 -51.37 35.16 -70.61
CA ARG A 8 -50.02 34.98 -70.05
C ARG A 8 -49.94 33.76 -69.14
N LEU A 9 -50.95 33.51 -68.30
CA LEU A 9 -51.01 32.30 -67.48
C LEU A 9 -51.14 31.02 -68.31
N THR A 10 -51.89 31.07 -69.41
CA THR A 10 -52.09 29.94 -70.31
C THR A 10 -50.82 29.64 -71.10
N THR A 11 -50.12 30.67 -71.58
CA THR A 11 -48.82 30.56 -72.24
C THR A 11 -47.73 30.07 -71.28
N ALA A 12 -47.69 30.58 -70.06
CA ALA A 12 -46.76 30.10 -69.03
C ALA A 12 -47.04 28.64 -68.65
N LYS A 13 -48.31 28.24 -68.51
CA LYS A 13 -48.70 26.84 -68.26
C LYS A 13 -48.41 25.93 -69.46
N ALA A 14 -48.56 26.43 -70.68
CA ALA A 14 -48.22 25.70 -71.90
C ALA A 14 -46.70 25.51 -72.00
N ASN A 15 -45.90 26.55 -71.74
CA ASN A 15 -44.43 26.45 -71.71
C ASN A 15 -43.93 25.54 -70.59
N LEU A 16 -44.50 25.61 -69.38
CA LEU A 16 -44.24 24.66 -68.29
C LEU A 16 -44.62 23.23 -68.67
N LYS A 17 -45.76 23.01 -69.35
CA LYS A 17 -46.16 21.68 -69.85
C LYS A 17 -45.26 21.18 -70.98
N THR A 18 -44.74 22.07 -71.84
CA THR A 18 -43.84 21.71 -72.95
C THR A 18 -42.42 21.41 -72.42
N GLU A 19 -41.94 22.13 -71.41
CA GLU A 19 -40.72 21.81 -70.68
C GLU A 19 -40.85 20.52 -69.87
N GLN A 20 -41.99 20.29 -69.21
CA GLN A 20 -42.29 19.03 -68.51
C GLN A 20 -42.49 17.83 -69.45
N LYS A 21 -42.83 18.06 -70.73
CA LYS A 21 -43.03 17.02 -71.75
C LYS A 21 -41.80 16.69 -72.60
N LYS A 22 -40.69 17.41 -72.48
CA LYS A 22 -39.40 16.89 -72.96
C LYS A 22 -39.10 15.66 -72.10
N LYS A 23 -39.48 14.47 -72.58
CA LYS A 23 -39.10 13.18 -71.98
C LYS A 23 -37.60 13.28 -71.67
N TYR A 24 -37.26 13.43 -70.40
CA TYR A 24 -35.87 13.38 -69.97
C TYR A 24 -35.33 12.04 -70.47
N LYS A 25 -34.40 12.10 -71.43
CA LYS A 25 -33.78 10.90 -71.97
C LYS A 25 -32.97 10.33 -70.82
N ILE A 26 -33.44 9.23 -70.24
CA ILE A 26 -32.69 8.52 -69.22
C ILE A 26 -31.54 7.81 -69.93
N TYR A 27 -30.32 8.19 -69.58
CA TYR A 27 -29.12 7.56 -70.09
C TYR A 27 -28.76 6.38 -69.20
N ASN A 28 -28.39 5.26 -69.82
CA ASN A 28 -27.90 4.09 -69.09
C ASN A 28 -26.38 4.18 -68.91
N PHE A 29 -25.94 4.86 -67.84
CA PHE A 29 -24.53 4.95 -67.48
C PHE A 29 -23.99 3.65 -66.85
N CYS A 30 -24.87 2.74 -66.44
CA CYS A 30 -24.50 1.48 -65.79
C CYS A 30 -24.35 0.30 -66.78
N LYS A 31 -24.40 0.54 -68.10
CA LYS A 31 -24.35 -0.53 -69.12
C LYS A 31 -23.20 -1.52 -68.93
N ASN A 32 -21.99 -1.02 -68.61
CA ASN A 32 -20.80 -1.83 -68.40
C ASN A 32 -20.27 -1.72 -66.95
N PHE A 33 -21.00 -1.01 -66.09
CA PHE A 33 -20.57 -0.69 -64.73
C PHE A 33 -21.73 -0.94 -63.79
N HIS A 34 -21.62 -2.01 -63.01
CA HIS A 34 -22.69 -2.50 -62.16
C HIS A 34 -22.61 -1.89 -60.77
N LEU A 35 -23.78 -1.50 -60.24
CA LEU A 35 -23.93 -1.17 -58.82
C LEU A 35 -24.41 -2.42 -58.05
N GLU A 36 -24.74 -2.27 -56.77
CA GLU A 36 -25.11 -3.38 -55.90
C GLU A 36 -26.38 -4.12 -56.40
N ASP A 37 -27.36 -3.37 -56.92
CA ASP A 37 -28.59 -3.91 -57.48
C ASP A 37 -29.17 -3.01 -58.60
N GLU A 38 -30.16 -3.54 -59.34
CA GLU A 38 -30.82 -2.83 -60.44
C GLU A 38 -31.56 -1.55 -59.99
N ILE A 39 -32.04 -1.50 -58.74
CA ILE A 39 -32.74 -0.32 -58.19
C ILE A 39 -31.75 0.84 -58.03
N LYS A 40 -30.55 0.54 -57.53
CA LYS A 40 -29.44 1.49 -57.44
C LYS A 40 -28.99 1.94 -58.82
N GLU A 41 -28.85 1.04 -59.78
CA GLU A 41 -28.53 1.39 -61.17
C GLU A 41 -29.58 2.33 -61.76
N LYS A 42 -30.86 2.04 -61.56
CA LYS A 42 -31.95 2.91 -62.04
C LYS A 42 -31.96 4.26 -61.33
N SER A 43 -31.77 4.28 -60.02
CA SER A 43 -31.69 5.51 -59.23
C SER A 43 -30.51 6.39 -59.67
N PHE A 44 -29.34 5.77 -59.87
CA PHE A 44 -28.14 6.40 -60.35
C PHE A 44 -28.33 6.98 -61.77
N ASN A 45 -28.85 6.17 -62.70
CA ASN A 45 -29.15 6.62 -64.06
C ASN A 45 -30.13 7.79 -64.06
N ASN A 46 -31.17 7.76 -63.23
CA ASN A 46 -32.12 8.86 -63.08
C ASN A 46 -31.45 10.14 -62.54
N LYS A 47 -30.64 10.02 -61.48
CA LYS A 47 -29.93 11.15 -60.85
C LYS A 47 -28.99 11.83 -61.83
N TYR A 48 -28.16 11.06 -62.54
CA TYR A 48 -27.13 11.61 -63.43
C TYR A 48 -27.62 11.87 -64.86
N SER A 49 -28.86 11.51 -65.19
CA SER A 49 -29.52 11.99 -66.41
C SER A 49 -30.04 13.42 -66.28
N ASP A 50 -29.99 14.02 -65.09
CA ASP A 50 -30.26 15.45 -64.90
C ASP A 50 -29.32 16.29 -65.80
N PRO A 51 -29.85 17.24 -66.60
CA PRO A 51 -29.02 18.12 -67.43
C PRO A 51 -27.88 18.83 -66.69
N LYS A 52 -28.02 19.07 -65.38
CA LYS A 52 -26.97 19.66 -64.55
C LYS A 52 -25.82 18.70 -64.25
N LEU A 53 -26.05 17.39 -64.26
CA LEU A 53 -25.06 16.39 -63.85
C LEU A 53 -24.59 15.48 -64.99
N ILE A 54 -25.31 15.44 -66.11
CA ILE A 54 -24.97 14.59 -67.26
C ILE A 54 -23.55 14.84 -67.79
N HIS A 55 -23.06 16.08 -67.67
CA HIS A 55 -21.73 16.46 -68.11
C HIS A 55 -20.62 15.65 -67.41
N VAL A 56 -20.82 15.21 -66.17
CA VAL A 56 -19.89 14.36 -65.40
C VAL A 56 -19.54 13.08 -66.16
N PHE A 57 -20.48 12.58 -66.97
CA PHE A 57 -20.33 11.38 -67.79
C PHE A 57 -19.90 11.63 -69.25
N SER A 58 -19.60 12.88 -69.61
CA SER A 58 -19.05 13.21 -70.93
C SER A 58 -17.61 12.70 -71.08
N LYS A 59 -17.17 12.37 -72.30
CA LYS A 59 -15.79 11.88 -72.54
C LYS A 59 -14.71 12.86 -72.07
N ASN A 60 -14.99 14.16 -72.12
CA ASN A 60 -14.06 15.21 -71.72
C ASN A 60 -13.90 15.36 -70.21
N ASN A 61 -14.77 14.73 -69.41
CA ASN A 61 -14.73 14.75 -67.95
C ASN A 61 -14.26 13.40 -67.37
N ASP A 62 -13.40 12.70 -68.11
CA ASP A 62 -12.59 11.61 -67.59
C ASP A 62 -11.30 12.20 -66.99
N TYR A 63 -11.27 12.25 -65.66
CA TYR A 63 -10.17 12.81 -64.88
C TYR A 63 -9.14 11.74 -64.47
N THR A 64 -9.22 10.51 -65.00
CA THR A 64 -8.30 9.43 -64.63
C THR A 64 -6.85 9.86 -64.80
N PRO A 65 -6.40 10.36 -65.97
CA PRO A 65 -5.01 10.80 -66.14
C PRO A 65 -4.65 11.98 -65.23
N SER A 66 -5.61 12.89 -65.00
CA SER A 66 -5.41 14.06 -64.15
C SER A 66 -5.23 13.68 -62.68
N LEU A 67 -5.94 12.66 -62.19
CA LEU A 67 -5.80 12.17 -60.81
C LEU A 67 -4.42 11.56 -60.61
N HIS A 68 -4.01 10.62 -61.48
CA HIS A 68 -2.68 10.00 -61.43
C HIS A 68 -1.55 11.04 -61.52
N ASN A 69 -1.66 11.99 -62.45
CA ASN A 69 -0.69 13.08 -62.57
C ASN A 69 -0.66 13.98 -61.32
N SER A 70 -1.82 14.20 -60.68
CA SER A 70 -1.90 15.00 -59.45
C SER A 70 -1.26 14.29 -58.26
N ILE A 71 -1.42 12.96 -58.15
CA ILE A 71 -0.72 12.11 -57.16
C ILE A 71 0.80 12.29 -57.31
N LYS A 72 1.31 12.06 -58.51
CA LYS A 72 2.73 12.23 -58.83
C LYS A 72 3.25 13.64 -58.56
N THR A 73 2.52 14.66 -59.01
CA THR A 73 2.89 16.07 -58.83
C THR A 73 2.97 16.42 -57.35
N ARG A 74 2.02 15.95 -56.54
CA ARG A 74 2.01 16.18 -55.09
C ARG A 74 3.21 15.55 -54.40
N ILE A 75 3.53 14.30 -54.72
CA ILE A 75 4.70 13.60 -54.16
C ILE A 75 5.99 14.31 -54.57
N THR A 76 6.12 14.68 -55.85
CA THR A 76 7.27 15.43 -56.40
C THR A 76 7.48 16.75 -55.67
N ASN A 77 6.38 17.47 -55.38
CA ASN A 77 6.41 18.74 -54.66
C ASN A 77 6.61 18.59 -53.15
N GLY A 78 6.87 17.37 -52.65
CA GLY A 78 7.04 17.13 -51.23
C GLY A 78 5.76 17.41 -50.44
N THR A 79 4.62 16.99 -50.95
CA THR A 79 3.33 17.05 -50.25
C THR A 79 2.73 15.66 -50.10
N ASN A 80 1.80 15.51 -49.17
CA ASN A 80 1.11 14.26 -48.95
C ASN A 80 -0.24 14.20 -49.70
N ILE A 81 -0.80 12.99 -49.73
CA ILE A 81 -2.08 12.71 -50.37
C ILE A 81 -3.03 12.18 -49.30
N LEU A 82 -4.20 12.83 -49.20
CA LEU A 82 -5.26 12.47 -48.27
C LEU A 82 -6.51 12.15 -49.09
N LEU A 83 -6.88 10.88 -49.19
CA LEU A 83 -8.04 10.43 -49.95
C LEU A 83 -9.16 10.00 -49.01
N ASP A 84 -10.38 10.39 -49.34
CA ASP A 84 -11.59 9.82 -48.72
C ASP A 84 -12.38 9.08 -49.81
N ILE A 85 -12.46 7.76 -49.66
CA ILE A 85 -13.12 6.85 -50.58
C ILE A 85 -14.40 6.35 -49.92
N TYR A 86 -15.54 6.71 -50.50
CA TYR A 86 -16.84 6.35 -49.95
C TYR A 86 -17.82 5.80 -50.98
N GLY A 87 -18.94 5.27 -50.47
CA GLY A 87 -19.95 4.58 -51.28
C GLY A 87 -20.49 3.31 -50.60
N GLU A 88 -21.42 2.66 -51.28
CA GLU A 88 -22.20 1.53 -50.74
C GLU A 88 -21.34 0.31 -50.41
N GLN A 89 -21.85 -0.58 -49.56
CA GLN A 89 -21.14 -1.82 -49.23
C GLN A 89 -20.90 -2.63 -50.50
N HIS A 90 -19.80 -3.39 -50.52
CA HIS A 90 -19.38 -4.15 -51.71
C HIS A 90 -19.19 -3.34 -53.01
N SER A 91 -19.15 -2.00 -52.99
CA SER A 91 -18.96 -1.19 -54.22
C SER A 91 -17.53 -1.16 -54.76
N GLY A 92 -16.57 -1.77 -54.06
CA GLY A 92 -15.16 -1.85 -54.49
C GLY A 92 -14.23 -0.83 -53.85
N LYS A 93 -14.71 -0.05 -52.86
CA LYS A 93 -13.92 0.98 -52.16
C LYS A 93 -12.59 0.47 -51.62
N SER A 94 -12.60 -0.68 -50.94
CA SER A 94 -11.39 -1.27 -50.35
C SER A 94 -10.35 -1.56 -51.44
N HIS A 95 -10.75 -2.14 -52.57
CA HIS A 95 -9.82 -2.38 -53.69
C HIS A 95 -9.33 -1.10 -54.36
N VAL A 96 -10.18 -0.07 -54.50
CA VAL A 96 -9.75 1.24 -54.99
C VAL A 96 -8.70 1.83 -54.06
N GLY A 97 -8.91 1.78 -52.75
CA GLY A 97 -7.96 2.26 -51.76
C GLY A 97 -6.65 1.48 -51.74
N GLN A 98 -6.70 0.15 -51.89
CA GLN A 98 -5.49 -0.68 -52.01
C GLN A 98 -4.70 -0.35 -53.27
N THR A 99 -5.38 -0.22 -54.41
CA THR A 99 -4.74 0.13 -55.70
C THR A 99 -4.06 1.49 -55.62
N LEU A 100 -4.78 2.52 -55.14
CA LEU A 100 -4.22 3.87 -55.00
C LEU A 100 -3.10 3.90 -53.95
N ALA A 101 -3.15 3.06 -52.91
CA ALA A 101 -2.03 2.93 -51.97
C ALA A 101 -0.78 2.40 -52.65
N PHE A 102 -0.90 1.36 -53.49
CA PHE A 102 0.23 0.83 -54.25
C PHE A 102 0.80 1.85 -55.22
N GLU A 103 -0.06 2.56 -55.96
CA GLU A 103 0.41 3.63 -56.85
C GLU A 103 1.17 4.73 -56.08
N ILE A 104 0.65 5.15 -54.92
CA ILE A 104 1.32 6.15 -54.06
C ILE A 104 2.67 5.62 -53.56
N ILE A 105 2.73 4.36 -53.14
CA ILE A 105 3.96 3.69 -52.69
C ILE A 105 4.98 3.69 -53.82
N GLU A 106 4.60 3.21 -55.01
CA GLU A 106 5.47 3.15 -56.18
C GLU A 106 6.04 4.53 -56.52
N GLU A 107 5.21 5.57 -56.57
CA GLU A 107 5.68 6.93 -56.86
C GLU A 107 6.60 7.49 -55.76
N PHE A 108 6.33 7.22 -54.48
CA PHE A 108 7.24 7.61 -53.39
C PHE A 108 8.57 6.86 -53.47
N GLU A 109 8.56 5.55 -53.73
CA GLU A 109 9.78 4.74 -53.86
C GLU A 109 10.61 5.19 -55.06
N LEU A 110 9.97 5.49 -56.19
CA LEU A 110 10.62 6.01 -57.40
C LEU A 110 11.28 7.38 -57.16
N ILE A 111 10.58 8.30 -56.49
CA ILE A 111 11.05 9.69 -56.32
C ILE A 111 12.04 9.82 -55.15
N GLN A 112 11.80 9.11 -54.05
CA GLN A 112 12.57 9.27 -52.81
C GLN A 112 13.62 8.18 -52.57
N GLY A 113 13.59 7.08 -53.33
CA GLY A 113 14.58 5.99 -53.27
C GLY A 113 14.59 5.20 -51.96
N ASN A 114 13.58 5.38 -51.11
CA ASN A 114 13.44 4.68 -49.82
C ASN A 114 12.25 3.74 -49.89
N LYS A 115 12.38 2.57 -49.27
CA LYS A 115 11.28 1.61 -49.11
C LYS A 115 10.14 2.24 -48.31
N VAL A 116 8.92 2.16 -48.83
CA VAL A 116 7.71 2.70 -48.21
C VAL A 116 6.88 1.56 -47.65
N ASP A 117 6.49 1.64 -46.38
CA ASP A 117 5.62 0.63 -45.78
C ASP A 117 4.14 0.99 -45.94
N LEU A 118 3.31 -0.03 -46.23
CA LEU A 118 1.86 0.05 -46.13
C LEU A 118 1.40 -0.42 -44.74
N LYS A 119 0.64 0.43 -44.04
CA LYS A 119 -0.01 0.08 -42.78
C LYS A 119 -1.52 0.02 -42.98
N LEU A 120 -2.17 -0.94 -42.32
CA LEU A 120 -3.61 -1.20 -42.42
C LEU A 120 -4.24 -1.15 -41.03
N GLY A 121 -5.03 -0.12 -40.75
CA GLY A 121 -5.81 0.00 -39.52
C GLY A 121 -7.31 -0.19 -39.80
N PHE A 122 -7.95 -1.09 -39.07
CA PHE A 122 -9.41 -1.30 -39.17
C PHE A 122 -10.19 -0.82 -37.93
N SER A 123 -9.51 -0.13 -37.02
CA SER A 123 -10.09 0.55 -35.87
C SER A 123 -9.34 1.84 -35.59
N THR A 124 -9.94 2.76 -34.84
CA THR A 124 -9.26 4.02 -34.49
C THR A 124 -8.06 3.79 -33.57
N SER A 125 -8.12 2.79 -32.69
CA SER A 125 -6.98 2.37 -31.87
C SER A 125 -5.81 1.84 -32.70
N GLU A 126 -6.08 0.97 -33.67
CA GLU A 126 -5.04 0.48 -34.58
C GLU A 126 -4.45 1.62 -35.40
N PHE A 127 -5.30 2.51 -35.94
CA PHE A 127 -4.88 3.69 -36.67
C PHE A 127 -3.92 4.56 -35.83
N ASN A 128 -4.30 4.88 -34.59
CA ASN A 128 -3.46 5.64 -33.65
C ASN A 128 -2.16 4.92 -33.29
N ARG A 129 -2.17 3.58 -33.18
CA ARG A 129 -0.94 2.80 -32.96
C ARG A 129 -0.01 2.94 -34.17
N TYR A 130 -0.52 2.72 -35.38
CA TYR A 130 0.30 2.79 -36.60
C TYR A 130 0.84 4.19 -36.84
N LEU A 131 0.07 5.24 -36.55
CA LEU A 131 0.54 6.63 -36.61
C LEU A 131 1.84 6.86 -35.83
N THR A 132 2.05 6.17 -34.70
CA THR A 132 3.30 6.29 -33.93
C THR A 132 4.49 5.53 -34.51
N MET A 133 4.25 4.69 -35.51
CA MET A 133 5.23 3.80 -36.14
C MET A 133 5.55 4.19 -37.59
N LEU A 134 4.83 5.16 -38.17
CA LEU A 134 5.03 5.59 -39.55
C LEU A 134 6.42 6.24 -39.71
N LYS A 135 7.12 5.84 -40.76
CA LYS A 135 8.31 6.51 -41.28
C LYS A 135 7.89 7.51 -42.36
N LYS A 136 8.77 8.45 -42.70
CA LYS A 136 8.51 9.44 -43.75
C LYS A 136 8.14 8.74 -45.07
N GLY A 137 7.02 9.11 -45.68
CA GLY A 137 6.53 8.55 -46.93
C GLY A 137 5.60 7.33 -46.81
N ASP A 138 5.56 6.65 -45.65
CA ASP A 138 4.66 5.51 -45.41
C ASP A 138 3.19 5.85 -45.70
N VAL A 139 2.44 4.84 -46.14
CA VAL A 139 1.01 4.95 -46.47
C VAL A 139 0.19 4.23 -45.39
N LEU A 140 -0.84 4.88 -44.87
CA LEU A 140 -1.78 4.27 -43.92
C LEU A 140 -3.19 4.25 -44.51
N ILE A 141 -3.73 3.05 -44.68
CA ILE A 141 -5.15 2.85 -44.98
C ILE A 141 -5.91 2.70 -43.66
N ARG A 142 -6.98 3.48 -43.53
CA ARG A 142 -8.01 3.30 -42.51
C ARG A 142 -9.28 2.80 -43.21
N ASP A 143 -9.55 1.51 -43.12
CA ASP A 143 -10.78 0.90 -43.65
C ASP A 143 -11.70 0.49 -42.51
N GLU A 144 -13.00 0.67 -42.69
CA GLU A 144 -14.01 0.56 -41.65
C GLU A 144 -13.85 1.61 -40.53
N ASN A 145 -14.88 2.44 -40.37
CA ASN A 145 -14.95 3.45 -39.31
C ASN A 145 -16.21 3.21 -38.47
N PRO A 146 -16.21 2.20 -37.59
CA PRO A 146 -17.30 2.04 -36.66
C PRO A 146 -17.39 3.29 -35.79
N LYS A 147 -18.60 3.81 -35.57
CA LYS A 147 -18.80 4.96 -34.69
C LYS A 147 -18.35 4.58 -33.28
N GLU A 148 -17.28 5.20 -32.79
CA GLU A 148 -16.88 5.07 -31.39
C GLU A 148 -17.77 5.94 -30.52
N HIS A 149 -18.16 5.43 -29.35
CA HIS A 149 -19.02 6.13 -28.39
C HIS A 149 -18.26 6.42 -27.09
N GLY A 150 -18.41 7.62 -26.52
CA GLY A 150 -17.87 8.00 -25.21
C GLY A 150 -17.07 9.31 -25.20
N LYS A 151 -16.64 9.76 -24.00
CA LYS A 151 -15.88 11.02 -23.82
C LYS A 151 -14.55 11.06 -24.60
N GLY A 152 -13.97 9.91 -24.93
CA GLY A 152 -12.73 9.80 -25.72
C GLY A 152 -12.91 9.96 -27.23
N SER A 153 -14.13 9.79 -27.75
CA SER A 153 -14.41 9.83 -29.20
C SER A 153 -14.29 11.25 -29.79
N ARG A 154 -14.76 12.28 -29.06
CA ARG A 154 -14.61 13.69 -29.50
C ARG A 154 -13.15 14.12 -29.56
N ASN A 155 -12.36 13.76 -28.54
CA ASN A 155 -10.93 14.02 -28.53
C ASN A 155 -10.20 13.25 -29.65
N MET A 156 -10.75 12.13 -30.14
CA MET A 156 -10.15 11.36 -31.24
C MET A 156 -10.35 12.00 -32.61
N GLU A 157 -11.50 12.63 -32.87
CA GLU A 157 -11.71 13.42 -34.09
C GLU A 157 -10.78 14.65 -34.11
N GLU A 158 -10.68 15.38 -32.99
CA GLU A 158 -9.73 16.49 -32.82
C GLU A 158 -8.27 16.01 -32.95
N ASN A 159 -7.95 14.82 -32.43
CA ASN A 159 -6.63 14.23 -32.62
C ASN A 159 -6.36 13.85 -34.07
N LEU A 160 -7.37 13.41 -34.83
CA LEU A 160 -7.21 13.08 -36.24
C LEU A 160 -6.87 14.33 -37.06
N GLU A 161 -7.52 15.47 -36.80
CA GLU A 161 -7.21 16.76 -37.42
C GLU A 161 -5.78 17.21 -37.07
N ASN A 162 -5.41 17.18 -35.78
CA ASN A 162 -4.06 17.50 -35.32
C ASN A 162 -2.98 16.58 -35.92
N VAL A 163 -3.29 15.29 -36.03
CA VAL A 163 -2.40 14.30 -36.62
C VAL A 163 -2.22 14.60 -38.10
N VAL A 164 -3.28 14.91 -38.85
CA VAL A 164 -3.21 15.26 -40.27
C VAL A 164 -2.34 16.51 -40.52
N ASP A 165 -2.35 17.49 -39.62
CA ASP A 165 -1.46 18.66 -39.72
C ASP A 165 0.02 18.32 -39.43
N ILE A 166 0.30 17.45 -38.46
CA ILE A 166 1.66 16.99 -38.15
C ILE A 166 2.21 16.10 -39.29
N ILE A 167 1.34 15.26 -39.85
CA ILE A 167 1.59 14.34 -40.96
C ILE A 167 2.15 15.04 -42.20
N ARG A 168 1.71 16.28 -42.50
CA ARG A 168 2.19 17.05 -43.66
C ARG A 168 3.72 17.23 -43.63
N LYS A 169 4.34 17.31 -42.45
CA LYS A 169 5.80 17.41 -42.31
C LYS A 169 6.52 16.09 -42.62
N HIS A 170 5.86 14.96 -42.41
CA HIS A 170 6.42 13.62 -42.63
C HIS A 170 6.02 13.01 -43.98
N LEU A 171 5.31 13.75 -44.84
CA LEU A 171 4.90 13.31 -46.18
C LEU A 171 4.13 11.99 -46.20
N ASN A 172 3.48 11.62 -45.09
CA ASN A 172 2.71 10.38 -45.03
C ASN A 172 1.36 10.56 -45.73
N SER A 173 0.99 9.58 -46.56
CA SER A 173 -0.30 9.58 -47.26
C SER A 173 -1.33 8.72 -46.53
N PHE A 174 -2.59 9.16 -46.55
CA PHE A 174 -3.68 8.49 -45.84
C PHE A 174 -4.83 8.25 -46.79
N ILE A 175 -5.38 7.04 -46.70
CA ILE A 175 -6.56 6.66 -47.45
C ILE A 175 -7.62 6.24 -46.43
N PHE A 176 -8.67 7.04 -46.35
CA PHE A 176 -9.84 6.75 -45.55
C PHE A 176 -10.87 6.04 -46.42
N ILE A 177 -11.35 4.89 -45.96
CA ILE A 177 -12.39 4.13 -46.64
C ILE A 177 -13.58 4.01 -45.67
N ALA A 178 -14.73 4.53 -46.09
CA ALA A 178 -15.92 4.58 -45.25
C ALA A 178 -17.20 4.41 -46.06
N PRO A 179 -18.32 3.97 -45.47
CA PRO A 179 -19.61 3.94 -46.15
C PRO A 179 -20.17 5.34 -46.44
N ARG A 180 -19.71 6.37 -45.72
CA ARG A 180 -20.16 7.75 -45.85
C ARG A 180 -18.95 8.68 -45.94
N LYS A 181 -19.11 9.75 -46.70
CA LYS A 181 -18.13 10.84 -46.81
C LYS A 181 -17.79 11.40 -45.43
N LEU A 182 -16.49 11.54 -45.15
CA LEU A 182 -15.99 12.23 -43.97
C LEU A 182 -16.09 13.75 -44.17
N SER A 183 -16.52 14.48 -43.13
CA SER A 183 -16.64 15.95 -43.18
C SER A 183 -15.33 16.66 -42.87
N ASN A 184 -14.19 16.10 -43.24
CA ASN A 184 -12.88 16.65 -42.87
C ASN A 184 -12.39 17.66 -43.92
N THR A 185 -12.10 18.89 -43.50
CA THR A 185 -11.64 19.98 -44.36
C THR A 185 -10.25 19.74 -44.98
N LEU A 186 -9.50 18.75 -44.50
CA LEU A 186 -8.12 18.46 -44.89
C LEU A 186 -8.00 17.41 -45.99
N ILE A 187 -9.09 16.75 -46.41
CA ILE A 187 -9.08 15.78 -47.50
C ILE A 187 -8.65 16.45 -48.81
N THR A 188 -7.77 15.78 -49.56
CA THR A 188 -7.30 16.26 -50.86
C THR A 188 -8.32 15.98 -51.96
N TYR A 189 -8.76 14.72 -52.06
CA TYR A 189 -9.75 14.30 -53.03
C TYR A 189 -10.75 13.35 -52.40
N TYR A 190 -12.00 13.48 -52.83
CA TYR A 190 -13.08 12.60 -52.47
C TYR A 190 -13.43 11.72 -53.67
N LEU A 191 -13.52 10.42 -53.45
CA LEU A 191 -13.87 9.43 -54.47
C LEU A 191 -15.12 8.68 -54.04
N GLU A 192 -16.23 8.85 -54.75
CA GLU A 192 -17.44 8.06 -54.56
C GLU A 192 -17.47 6.91 -55.58
N THR A 193 -17.45 5.67 -55.13
CA THR A 193 -17.58 4.52 -56.05
C THR A 193 -18.94 4.54 -56.74
N ALA A 194 -18.93 4.40 -58.05
CA ALA A 194 -20.06 4.61 -58.95
C ALA A 194 -20.15 3.51 -60.03
N GLY A 195 -19.80 2.28 -59.64
CA GLY A 195 -20.00 1.06 -60.42
C GLY A 195 -18.71 0.29 -60.67
N LYS A 196 -18.85 -1.02 -60.89
CA LYS A 196 -17.76 -1.93 -61.21
C LYS A 196 -17.93 -2.54 -62.59
N ASN A 197 -16.86 -2.58 -63.36
CA ASN A 197 -16.74 -3.40 -64.54
C ASN A 197 -15.97 -4.67 -64.16
N PHE A 198 -16.67 -5.81 -64.11
CA PHE A 198 -16.08 -7.09 -63.75
C PHE A 198 -15.16 -7.64 -64.84
N GLU A 199 -15.45 -7.35 -66.12
CA GLU A 199 -14.67 -7.82 -67.26
C GLU A 199 -13.30 -7.15 -67.30
N THR A 200 -13.27 -5.82 -67.18
CA THR A 200 -12.02 -5.05 -67.22
C THR A 200 -11.36 -4.90 -65.85
N LYS A 201 -11.97 -5.45 -64.78
CA LYS A 201 -11.58 -5.26 -63.38
C LYS A 201 -11.37 -3.78 -63.03
N GLN A 202 -12.31 -2.93 -63.42
CA GLN A 202 -12.25 -1.49 -63.15
C GLN A 202 -13.37 -1.06 -62.22
N VAL A 203 -13.06 -0.13 -61.32
CA VAL A 203 -14.05 0.58 -60.54
C VAL A 203 -14.13 2.01 -61.07
N ARG A 204 -15.34 2.45 -61.42
CA ARG A 204 -15.61 3.84 -61.76
C ARG A 204 -15.89 4.60 -60.48
N CYS A 205 -15.19 5.70 -60.26
CA CYS A 205 -15.45 6.61 -59.15
C CYS A 205 -15.85 7.99 -59.67
N LEU A 206 -16.73 8.68 -58.94
CA LEU A 206 -16.96 10.10 -59.10
C LEU A 206 -15.93 10.86 -58.29
N LEU A 207 -15.28 11.83 -58.92
CA LEU A 207 -14.26 12.66 -58.30
C LEU A 207 -14.91 13.95 -57.81
N TYR A 208 -14.69 14.29 -56.54
CA TYR A 208 -15.06 15.59 -55.98
C TYR A 208 -13.82 16.32 -55.48
N ASP A 209 -13.75 17.61 -55.80
CA ASP A 209 -12.77 18.53 -55.26
C ASP A 209 -13.38 19.24 -54.03
N PRO A 210 -12.74 19.19 -52.85
CA PRO A 210 -13.17 19.90 -51.66
C PRO A 210 -13.39 21.41 -51.87
N SER A 211 -12.64 22.02 -52.80
CA SER A 211 -12.68 23.47 -53.07
C SER A 211 -13.87 23.91 -53.93
N PHE A 212 -14.56 22.99 -54.61
CA PHE A 212 -15.62 23.32 -55.58
C PHE A 212 -17.02 23.12 -54.99
N LYS A 213 -17.84 24.18 -54.91
CA LYS A 213 -19.24 24.16 -54.43
C LYS A 213 -19.45 23.35 -53.12
N GLU A 214 -18.58 23.57 -52.13
CA GLU A 214 -18.58 22.85 -50.84
C GLU A 214 -18.48 21.31 -50.98
N GLY A 215 -17.94 20.81 -52.09
CA GLY A 215 -17.82 19.38 -52.38
C GLY A 215 -19.16 18.65 -52.55
N LYS A 216 -20.22 19.36 -52.96
CA LYS A 216 -21.58 18.80 -53.14
C LYS A 216 -21.82 18.15 -54.50
N GLU A 217 -21.09 18.58 -55.54
CA GLU A 217 -21.23 18.07 -56.91
C GLU A 217 -19.91 17.48 -57.42
N PRO A 218 -19.93 16.35 -58.14
CA PRO A 218 -18.71 15.77 -58.69
C PRO A 218 -18.21 16.61 -59.86
N ILE A 219 -16.89 16.77 -59.96
CA ILE A 219 -16.24 17.49 -61.07
C ILE A 219 -16.11 16.59 -62.31
N GLY A 220 -16.13 15.27 -62.12
CA GLY A 220 -16.01 14.30 -63.21
C GLY A 220 -15.94 12.87 -62.68
N ARG A 221 -15.40 11.97 -63.51
CA ARG A 221 -15.21 10.56 -63.15
C ARG A 221 -13.78 10.11 -63.34
N VAL A 222 -13.40 9.07 -62.61
CA VAL A 222 -12.13 8.36 -62.76
C VAL A 222 -12.38 6.87 -62.86
N PHE A 223 -11.50 6.15 -63.54
CA PHE A 223 -11.53 4.70 -63.70
C PHE A 223 -10.28 4.12 -63.06
N ILE A 224 -10.46 3.32 -62.00
CA ILE A 224 -9.36 2.70 -61.27
C ILE A 224 -9.36 1.22 -61.60
N THR A 225 -8.31 0.77 -62.31
CA THR A 225 -8.07 -0.65 -62.58
C THR A 225 -7.53 -1.30 -61.31
N LEU A 226 -8.16 -2.38 -60.86
CA LEU A 226 -7.78 -3.05 -59.61
C LEU A 226 -6.40 -3.71 -59.75
N HIS A 227 -5.59 -3.66 -58.70
CA HIS A 227 -4.31 -4.39 -58.65
C HIS A 227 -4.53 -5.92 -58.69
N ASP A 228 -3.53 -6.65 -59.21
CA ASP A 228 -3.60 -8.12 -59.34
C ASP A 228 -2.87 -8.88 -58.20
N ASP A 229 -2.45 -8.20 -57.13
CA ASP A 229 -1.88 -8.86 -55.93
C ASP A 229 -2.98 -9.56 -55.08
N TYR A 230 -3.27 -10.81 -55.44
CA TYR A 230 -4.25 -11.65 -54.76
C TYR A 230 -3.83 -12.04 -53.35
N GLU A 231 -2.54 -12.18 -53.06
CA GLU A 231 -2.06 -12.57 -51.73
C GLU A 231 -2.34 -11.44 -50.74
N PHE A 232 -2.00 -10.22 -51.11
CA PHE A 232 -2.29 -9.04 -50.30
C PHE A 232 -3.80 -8.89 -50.05
N SER A 233 -4.63 -9.01 -51.09
CA SER A 233 -6.09 -8.94 -50.92
C SER A 233 -6.62 -10.01 -49.96
N ALA A 234 -6.14 -11.26 -50.05
CA ALA A 234 -6.57 -12.32 -49.14
C ALA A 234 -6.14 -12.05 -47.67
N GLN A 235 -4.94 -11.51 -47.46
CA GLN A 235 -4.47 -11.11 -46.12
C GLN A 235 -5.29 -9.93 -45.56
N TYR A 236 -5.63 -8.97 -46.41
CA TYR A 236 -6.46 -7.82 -46.09
C TYR A 236 -7.84 -8.26 -45.61
N ASP A 237 -8.53 -9.08 -46.41
CA ASP A 237 -9.88 -9.54 -46.11
C ASP A 237 -9.91 -10.38 -44.83
N LYS A 238 -8.92 -11.26 -44.64
CA LYS A 238 -8.79 -12.04 -43.40
C LYS A 238 -8.68 -11.17 -42.15
N ARG A 239 -7.91 -10.08 -42.19
CA ARG A 239 -7.78 -9.15 -41.06
C ARG A 239 -9.06 -8.37 -40.83
N LYS A 240 -9.68 -7.91 -41.92
CA LYS A 240 -10.95 -7.18 -41.90
C LYS A 240 -12.07 -8.02 -41.28
N ASP A 241 -12.22 -9.27 -41.70
CA ASP A 241 -13.22 -10.20 -41.18
C ASP A 241 -13.06 -10.47 -39.69
N GLY A 242 -11.81 -10.59 -39.21
CA GLY A 242 -11.52 -10.73 -37.78
C GLY A 242 -12.06 -9.57 -36.96
N ILE A 243 -11.81 -8.34 -37.41
CA ILE A 243 -12.25 -7.12 -36.70
C ILE A 243 -13.76 -6.92 -36.80
N ILE A 244 -14.38 -7.26 -37.94
CA ILE A 244 -15.85 -7.23 -38.06
C ILE A 244 -16.48 -8.24 -37.09
N LYS A 245 -15.94 -9.46 -37.01
CA LYS A 245 -16.42 -10.49 -36.08
C LYS A 245 -16.31 -10.03 -34.61
N ASP A 246 -15.20 -9.39 -34.26
CA ASP A 246 -15.00 -8.80 -32.94
C ASP A 246 -15.98 -7.66 -32.67
N GLY A 247 -16.18 -6.75 -33.63
CA GLY A 247 -17.15 -5.66 -33.52
C GLY A 247 -18.59 -6.13 -33.32
N LEU A 248 -18.99 -7.17 -34.06
CA LEU A 248 -20.31 -7.80 -33.93
C LEU A 248 -20.49 -8.45 -32.56
N ALA A 249 -19.45 -9.10 -32.02
CA ALA A 249 -19.49 -9.69 -30.67
C ALA A 249 -19.68 -8.66 -29.55
N HIS A 250 -19.28 -7.41 -29.77
CA HIS A 250 -19.38 -6.31 -28.80
C HIS A 250 -20.52 -5.32 -29.09
N GLY A 251 -21.48 -5.69 -29.95
CA GLY A 251 -22.64 -4.85 -30.28
C GLY A 251 -22.28 -3.55 -31.01
N GLY A 252 -21.14 -3.50 -31.69
CA GLY A 252 -20.65 -2.32 -32.40
C GLY A 252 -19.97 -1.27 -31.51
N HIS A 253 -19.82 -1.52 -30.21
CA HIS A 253 -19.09 -0.62 -29.30
C HIS A 253 -17.60 -0.95 -29.28
N PHE A 254 -16.80 -0.11 -29.94
CA PHE A 254 -15.35 -0.11 -29.81
C PHE A 254 -14.96 0.90 -28.73
N SER A 255 -14.42 0.43 -27.60
CA SER A 255 -13.75 1.30 -26.64
C SER A 255 -12.30 1.48 -27.06
N ALA A 256 -11.73 2.68 -26.93
CA ALA A 256 -10.29 2.89 -27.04
C ALA A 256 -9.59 2.07 -25.95
N GLU A 257 -9.22 0.84 -26.28
CA GLU A 257 -8.59 -0.05 -25.32
C GLU A 257 -7.26 0.58 -24.89
N ILE A 258 -7.13 0.77 -23.58
CA ILE A 258 -5.82 1.04 -22.99
C ILE A 258 -4.94 -0.13 -23.41
N ASP A 259 -3.85 0.14 -24.11
CA ASP A 259 -2.81 -0.84 -24.37
C ASP A 259 -2.28 -1.34 -23.01
N LEU A 260 -2.85 -2.46 -22.56
CA LEU A 260 -2.63 -3.00 -21.22
C LEU A 260 -1.18 -3.44 -21.03
N GLU A 261 -0.53 -3.86 -22.11
CA GLU A 261 0.85 -4.30 -22.09
C GLU A 261 1.80 -3.11 -21.93
N ARG A 262 1.61 -2.06 -22.73
CA ARG A 262 2.28 -0.76 -22.56
C ARG A 262 2.07 -0.20 -21.16
N PHE A 263 0.82 -0.15 -20.68
CA PHE A 263 0.49 0.36 -19.35
C PHE A 263 1.22 -0.40 -18.23
N LYS A 264 1.24 -1.74 -18.31
CA LYS A 264 1.98 -2.59 -17.36
C LYS A 264 3.49 -2.30 -17.40
N ASN A 265 4.06 -2.09 -18.59
CA ASN A 265 5.47 -1.81 -18.78
C ASN A 265 5.85 -0.43 -18.24
N ASP A 266 5.03 0.60 -18.50
CA ASP A 266 5.21 1.96 -17.99
C ASP A 266 5.20 1.99 -16.46
N ILE A 267 4.25 1.30 -15.82
CA ILE A 267 4.21 1.17 -14.35
C ILE A 267 5.49 0.51 -13.82
N LYS A 268 5.96 -0.57 -14.46
CA LYS A 268 7.15 -1.31 -14.00
C LYS A 268 8.40 -0.45 -14.08
N ARG A 269 8.61 0.25 -15.20
CA ARG A 269 9.75 1.13 -15.42
C ARG A 269 9.75 2.29 -14.42
N LEU A 270 8.62 3.00 -14.33
CA LEU A 270 8.50 4.13 -13.44
C LEU A 270 8.68 3.74 -11.97
N PHE A 271 8.11 2.61 -11.54
CA PHE A 271 8.27 2.14 -10.16
C PHE A 271 9.73 1.79 -9.82
N LYS A 272 10.45 1.12 -10.74
CA LYS A 272 11.89 0.82 -10.55
C LYS A 272 12.71 2.11 -10.43
N TRP A 273 12.45 3.05 -11.33
CA TRP A 273 13.13 4.34 -11.35
C TRP A 273 12.82 5.15 -10.08
N ALA A 274 11.54 5.28 -9.69
CA ALA A 274 11.13 6.05 -8.51
C ALA A 274 11.71 5.47 -7.20
N ILE A 275 11.87 4.15 -7.10
CA ILE A 275 12.57 3.53 -5.97
C ILE A 275 14.05 3.91 -5.96
N ARG A 276 14.71 3.86 -7.12
CA ARG A 276 16.13 4.19 -7.26
C ARG A 276 16.40 5.64 -6.86
N GLU A 277 15.55 6.56 -7.33
CA GLU A 277 15.66 8.00 -7.07
C GLU A 277 14.97 8.46 -5.77
N LYS A 278 14.43 7.52 -4.95
CA LYS A 278 13.74 7.81 -3.68
C LYS A 278 12.57 8.80 -3.79
N VAL A 279 11.84 8.77 -4.91
CA VAL A 279 10.68 9.64 -5.13
C VAL A 279 9.47 9.06 -4.40
N ASP A 280 8.94 9.81 -3.43
CA ASP A 280 7.81 9.40 -2.61
C ASP A 280 6.79 10.53 -2.36
N HIS A 281 6.54 11.38 -3.36
CA HIS A 281 5.40 12.29 -3.37
C HIS A 281 4.73 12.32 -4.75
N LYS A 282 3.41 12.47 -4.80
CA LYS A 282 2.64 12.46 -6.06
C LYS A 282 3.06 13.58 -7.02
N ASN A 283 3.17 14.82 -6.52
CA ASN A 283 3.55 15.98 -7.36
C ASN A 283 5.02 15.89 -7.79
N LEU A 284 5.90 15.37 -6.92
CA LEU A 284 7.29 15.08 -7.30
C LEU A 284 7.33 14.02 -8.38
N LEU A 285 6.56 12.93 -8.25
CA LEU A 285 6.50 11.87 -9.25
C LEU A 285 6.12 12.39 -10.63
N GLU A 286 5.25 13.40 -10.72
CA GLU A 286 4.90 14.03 -12.00
C GLU A 286 6.08 14.79 -12.62
N ALA A 287 6.76 15.64 -11.85
CA ALA A 287 7.96 16.35 -12.30
C ALA A 287 9.08 15.38 -12.69
N GLU A 288 9.22 14.31 -11.92
CA GLU A 288 10.22 13.29 -12.10
C GLU A 288 9.93 12.36 -13.29
N ILE A 289 8.66 12.13 -13.64
CA ILE A 289 8.34 11.46 -14.92
C ILE A 289 8.79 12.33 -16.10
N LYS A 290 8.64 13.66 -16.02
CA LYS A 290 9.16 14.56 -17.07
C LYS A 290 10.68 14.43 -17.18
N LEU A 291 11.38 14.41 -16.04
CA LEU A 291 12.83 14.22 -16.00
C LEU A 291 13.27 12.82 -16.48
N PHE A 292 12.55 11.77 -16.10
CA PHE A 292 12.80 10.40 -16.57
C PHE A 292 12.66 10.33 -18.10
N ASN A 293 11.57 10.90 -18.63
CA ASN A 293 11.33 10.90 -20.07
C ASN A 293 12.33 11.76 -20.84
N SER A 294 12.89 12.82 -20.24
CA SER A 294 13.90 13.65 -20.91
C SER A 294 15.27 12.97 -21.05
N GLN A 295 15.47 11.79 -20.43
CA GLN A 295 16.70 10.99 -20.60
C GLN A 295 16.72 10.19 -21.91
N PHE A 296 15.59 10.11 -22.60
CA PHE A 296 15.42 9.35 -23.82
C PHE A 296 15.27 10.30 -24.99
N ASP A 297 15.89 9.95 -26.12
CA ASP A 297 15.64 10.64 -27.38
C ASP A 297 14.20 10.33 -27.82
N PRO A 298 13.30 11.34 -27.90
CA PRO A 298 11.88 11.11 -28.23
C PRO A 298 11.66 10.45 -29.58
N ASP A 299 12.61 10.61 -30.51
CA ASP A 299 12.51 10.11 -31.87
C ASP A 299 13.07 8.68 -31.98
N LYS A 300 14.03 8.30 -31.13
CA LYS A 300 14.71 7.00 -31.19
C LYS A 300 14.27 6.00 -30.12
N GLU A 301 13.81 6.50 -28.98
CA GLU A 301 13.59 5.69 -27.75
C GLU A 301 12.20 5.89 -27.16
N ARG A 302 11.23 6.25 -28.00
CA ARG A 302 9.83 6.48 -27.62
C ARG A 302 9.18 5.29 -26.91
N ASP A 303 9.63 4.08 -27.24
CA ASP A 303 9.17 2.83 -26.63
C ASP A 303 9.65 2.67 -25.18
N LYS A 304 10.70 3.39 -24.75
CA LYS A 304 11.26 3.38 -23.39
C LYS A 304 10.59 4.39 -22.45
N MET A 305 10.01 5.45 -23.01
CA MET A 305 9.33 6.54 -22.30
C MET A 305 7.98 6.12 -21.72
N VAL A 306 7.59 6.73 -20.59
CA VAL A 306 6.22 6.67 -20.09
C VAL A 306 5.34 7.53 -20.98
N LYS A 307 4.25 6.95 -21.47
CA LYS A 307 3.53 7.51 -22.60
C LYS A 307 2.47 8.56 -22.20
N TRP A 308 2.48 9.69 -22.91
CA TRP A 308 1.70 10.92 -22.66
C TRP A 308 0.34 10.95 -23.38
N ASP A 309 -0.48 9.92 -23.23
CA ASP A 309 -1.90 10.11 -23.54
C ASP A 309 -2.63 10.57 -22.26
N SER A 310 -3.64 11.43 -22.43
CA SER A 310 -4.32 12.12 -21.34
C SER A 310 -4.98 11.17 -20.32
N GLY A 311 -5.23 9.92 -20.70
CA GLY A 311 -5.75 8.87 -19.82
C GLY A 311 -4.67 8.09 -19.07
N THR A 312 -3.54 7.75 -19.70
CA THR A 312 -2.52 6.87 -19.13
C THR A 312 -1.74 7.54 -18.01
N MET A 313 -1.37 8.81 -18.17
CA MET A 313 -0.48 9.51 -17.23
C MET A 313 -1.06 9.60 -15.80
N PRO A 314 -2.32 10.03 -15.58
CA PRO A 314 -2.92 10.03 -14.24
C PRO A 314 -3.01 8.63 -13.62
N MET A 315 -3.30 7.60 -14.44
CA MET A 315 -3.41 6.21 -13.98
C MET A 315 -2.06 5.65 -13.54
N VAL A 316 -0.99 5.91 -14.31
CA VAL A 316 0.38 5.51 -13.98
C VAL A 316 0.84 6.16 -12.67
N ILE A 317 0.67 7.48 -12.52
CA ILE A 317 1.01 8.23 -11.31
C ILE A 317 0.29 7.65 -10.08
N ASN A 318 -1.04 7.48 -10.15
CA ASN A 318 -1.82 6.98 -9.03
C ASN A 318 -1.42 5.55 -8.62
N LYS A 319 -1.15 4.67 -9.59
CA LYS A 319 -0.73 3.27 -9.31
C LYS A 319 0.65 3.20 -8.67
N VAL A 320 1.62 3.96 -9.16
CA VAL A 320 2.98 4.00 -8.60
C VAL A 320 2.96 4.62 -7.20
N TRP A 321 2.26 5.74 -7.03
CA TRP A 321 2.08 6.41 -5.74
C TRP A 321 1.55 5.48 -4.66
N SER A 322 0.44 4.79 -4.93
CA SER A 322 -0.17 3.83 -4.01
C SER A 322 0.81 2.74 -3.55
N LYS A 323 1.65 2.23 -4.45
CA LYS A 323 2.67 1.22 -4.12
C LYS A 323 3.76 1.79 -3.20
N LEU A 324 4.23 3.01 -3.45
CA LEU A 324 5.25 3.68 -2.64
C LEU A 324 4.74 3.96 -1.22
N THR A 325 3.53 4.49 -1.07
CA THR A 325 2.92 4.75 0.25
C THR A 325 2.77 3.47 1.06
N LYS A 326 2.30 2.38 0.44
CA LYS A 326 2.19 1.06 1.10
C LYS A 326 3.56 0.55 1.56
N ARG A 327 4.61 0.74 0.76
CA ARG A 327 5.98 0.36 1.12
C ARG A 327 6.50 1.18 2.30
N LYS A 328 6.32 2.51 2.30
CA LYS A 328 6.74 3.42 3.39
C LYS A 328 6.12 2.99 4.72
N LYS A 329 4.80 2.74 4.75
CA LYS A 329 4.08 2.26 5.94
C LYS A 329 4.62 0.91 6.46
N ARG A 330 4.95 -0.03 5.56
CA ARG A 330 5.55 -1.33 5.94
C ARG A 330 6.95 -1.16 6.58
N ILE A 331 7.78 -0.28 6.04
CA ILE A 331 9.12 0.00 6.57
C ILE A 331 9.01 0.63 7.97
N GLU A 332 8.13 1.61 8.15
CA GLU A 332 7.93 2.27 9.45
C GLU A 332 7.44 1.28 10.53
N ASN A 333 6.43 0.46 10.20
CA ASN A 333 5.92 -0.57 11.11
C ASN A 333 7.00 -1.58 11.49
N ARG A 334 7.84 -1.99 10.53
CA ARG A 334 8.97 -2.90 10.80
C ARG A 334 9.99 -2.27 11.76
N ARG A 335 10.32 -0.98 11.59
CA ARG A 335 11.23 -0.25 12.48
C ARG A 335 10.67 -0.14 13.90
N LYS A 336 9.38 0.16 14.06
CA LYS A 336 8.72 0.22 15.37
C LYS A 336 8.78 -1.13 16.09
N ARG A 337 8.41 -2.21 15.39
CA ARG A 337 8.44 -3.58 15.93
C ARG A 337 9.85 -4.03 16.34
N LEU A 338 10.88 -3.69 15.55
CA LEU A 338 12.26 -4.02 15.90
C LEU A 338 12.75 -3.28 17.16
N LYS A 339 12.40 -2.00 17.33
CA LYS A 339 12.73 -1.24 18.55
C LYS A 339 12.06 -1.83 19.79
N GLU A 340 10.80 -2.24 19.67
CA GLU A 340 10.04 -2.85 20.76
C GLU A 340 10.61 -4.20 21.16
N LEU A 341 10.91 -5.07 20.18
CA LEU A 341 11.53 -6.38 20.44
C LEU A 341 12.89 -6.25 21.13
N LYS A 342 13.70 -5.26 20.74
CA LYS A 342 15.00 -5.00 21.38
C LYS A 342 14.83 -4.64 22.86
N ARG A 343 13.89 -3.74 23.19
CA ARG A 343 13.59 -3.35 24.58
C ARG A 343 13.07 -4.51 25.43
N ILE A 344 12.21 -5.36 24.87
CA ILE A 344 11.68 -6.54 25.58
C ILE A 344 12.81 -7.52 25.88
N HIS A 345 13.72 -7.74 24.92
CA HIS A 345 14.86 -8.63 25.11
C HIS A 345 15.83 -8.12 26.17
N GLU A 346 16.19 -6.84 26.13
CA GLU A 346 17.07 -6.19 27.13
C GLU A 346 16.49 -6.35 28.55
N ARG A 347 15.20 -6.05 28.75
CA ARG A 347 14.52 -6.22 30.05
C ARG A 347 14.54 -7.66 30.56
N ARG A 348 14.27 -8.64 29.69
CA ARG A 348 14.30 -10.07 30.08
C ARG A 348 15.68 -10.55 30.48
N MET A 349 16.73 -10.02 29.86
CA MET A 349 18.10 -10.36 30.22
C MET A 349 18.49 -9.75 31.58
N GLU A 350 18.10 -8.50 31.83
CA GLU A 350 18.29 -7.84 33.13
C GLU A 350 17.54 -8.57 34.26
N GLU A 351 16.26 -8.95 34.05
CA GLU A 351 15.47 -9.71 35.01
C GLU A 351 16.13 -11.05 35.37
N LYS A 352 16.59 -11.81 34.38
CA LYS A 352 17.29 -13.08 34.60
C LYS A 352 18.59 -12.93 35.39
N GLN A 353 19.36 -11.87 35.12
CA GLN A 353 20.59 -11.59 35.86
C GLN A 353 20.30 -11.25 37.32
N ARG A 354 19.24 -10.48 37.59
CA ARG A 354 18.81 -10.16 38.96
C ARG A 354 18.34 -11.39 39.73
N GLU A 355 17.53 -12.25 39.11
CA GLU A 355 17.07 -13.50 39.75
C GLU A 355 18.24 -14.43 40.09
N GLN A 356 19.21 -14.56 39.19
CA GLN A 356 20.41 -15.38 39.43
C GLN A 356 21.25 -14.83 40.59
N ALA A 357 21.51 -13.51 40.63
CA ALA A 357 22.26 -12.87 41.71
C ALA A 357 21.55 -13.02 43.07
N LYS A 358 20.22 -12.91 43.09
CA LYS A 358 19.41 -13.16 44.30
C LYS A 358 19.62 -14.59 44.81
N LEU A 359 19.50 -15.59 43.93
CA LEU A 359 19.61 -17.00 44.30
C LEU A 359 21.00 -17.33 44.87
N GLU A 360 22.06 -16.77 44.29
CA GLU A 360 23.43 -16.93 44.77
C GLU A 360 23.61 -16.37 46.19
N ILE A 361 23.05 -15.19 46.47
CA ILE A 361 23.09 -14.59 47.81
C ILE A 361 22.29 -15.43 48.81
N GLU A 362 21.09 -15.88 48.45
CA GLU A 362 20.26 -16.74 49.31
C GLU A 362 20.98 -18.06 49.64
N GLN A 363 21.60 -18.69 48.65
CA GLN A 363 22.38 -19.91 48.84
C GLN A 363 23.57 -19.69 49.77
N GLN A 364 24.29 -18.58 49.61
CA GLN A 364 25.43 -18.24 50.45
C GLN A 364 25.02 -17.97 51.91
N ILE A 365 23.96 -17.18 52.11
CA ILE A 365 23.40 -16.91 53.44
C ILE A 365 22.97 -18.22 54.11
N ASN A 366 22.21 -19.07 53.42
CA ASN A 366 21.73 -20.34 53.98
C ASN A 366 22.88 -21.30 54.32
N ALA A 367 23.89 -21.41 53.44
CA ALA A 367 25.04 -22.27 53.68
C ALA A 367 25.82 -21.83 54.92
N ASP A 368 26.06 -20.52 55.09
CA ASP A 368 26.85 -20.03 56.20
C ASP A 368 26.06 -19.98 57.52
N LEU A 369 24.75 -19.78 57.50
CA LEU A 369 23.94 -19.73 58.73
C LEU A 369 23.92 -21.02 59.52
N THR A 370 24.16 -22.16 58.87
CA THR A 370 24.40 -23.43 59.58
C THR A 370 25.61 -23.36 60.53
N LYS A 371 26.52 -22.41 60.32
CA LYS A 371 27.71 -22.15 61.14
C LYS A 371 27.46 -21.08 62.21
N PHE A 372 26.33 -20.37 62.16
CA PHE A 372 26.04 -19.32 63.13
C PHE A 372 25.65 -19.94 64.48
N ASN A 373 26.57 -19.86 65.44
CA ASN A 373 26.38 -20.39 66.77
C ASN A 373 26.04 -19.26 67.75
N PHE A 374 24.77 -19.17 68.16
CA PHE A 374 24.32 -18.18 69.12
C PHE A 374 24.02 -18.82 70.47
N LYS A 375 24.87 -18.52 71.45
CA LYS A 375 24.69 -18.94 72.84
C LYS A 375 24.77 -17.74 73.76
N TYR A 376 23.87 -17.70 74.73
CA TYR A 376 23.87 -16.70 75.78
C TYR A 376 23.91 -17.36 77.15
N ASN A 377 24.61 -16.71 78.07
CA ASN A 377 24.62 -17.11 79.47
C ASN A 377 23.45 -16.44 80.19
N GLU A 378 22.62 -17.21 80.88
CA GLU A 378 21.45 -16.68 81.60
C GLU A 378 21.84 -15.66 82.68
N ASN A 379 22.97 -15.87 83.37
CA ASN A 379 23.48 -14.91 84.35
C ASN A 379 23.85 -13.58 83.70
N LYS A 380 24.40 -13.61 82.48
CA LYS A 380 24.70 -12.40 81.71
C LYS A 380 23.40 -11.66 81.35
N ILE A 381 22.34 -12.38 80.98
CA ILE A 381 21.04 -11.76 80.72
C ILE A 381 20.49 -11.11 81.99
N TYR A 382 20.55 -11.80 83.13
CA TYR A 382 20.08 -11.22 84.40
C TYR A 382 20.86 -9.96 84.77
N ASN A 383 22.18 -9.94 84.55
CA ASN A 383 22.99 -8.74 84.76
C ASN A 383 22.57 -7.59 83.83
N LEU A 384 22.30 -7.86 82.56
CA LEU A 384 21.77 -6.85 81.64
C LEU A 384 20.39 -6.33 82.06
N VAL A 385 19.51 -7.20 82.59
CA VAL A 385 18.22 -6.75 83.16
C VAL A 385 18.46 -5.79 84.32
N ARG A 386 19.42 -6.10 85.21
CA ARG A 386 19.78 -5.23 86.34
C ARG A 386 20.32 -3.90 85.88
N GLU A 387 21.24 -3.91 84.92
CA GLU A 387 21.86 -2.71 84.37
C GLU A 387 20.82 -1.80 83.67
N GLU A 388 19.97 -2.36 82.81
CA GLU A 388 19.00 -1.54 82.05
C GLU A 388 17.79 -1.08 82.87
N LYS A 389 17.43 -1.80 83.94
CA LYS A 389 16.22 -1.51 84.72
C LYS A 389 16.46 -1.13 86.17
N GLY A 390 17.68 -1.18 86.68
CA GLY A 390 17.99 -0.93 88.10
C GLY A 390 17.42 0.39 88.61
N ASP A 391 17.55 1.44 87.81
CA ASP A 391 17.11 2.80 88.19
C ASP A 391 15.60 3.01 88.07
N ILE A 392 14.92 2.20 87.25
CA ILE A 392 13.49 2.35 86.93
C ILE A 392 12.65 1.35 87.73
N TRP A 393 13.20 0.17 87.99
CA TRP A 393 12.53 -0.96 88.59
C TRP A 393 12.94 -1.10 90.05
N ARG A 394 12.14 -0.45 90.93
CA ARG A 394 12.34 -0.39 92.39
C ARG A 394 12.74 -1.69 93.10
N ASN A 395 12.43 -2.86 92.54
CA ASN A 395 12.68 -4.16 93.14
C ASN A 395 13.23 -5.18 92.12
N VAL A 396 14.13 -4.74 91.22
CA VAL A 396 14.66 -5.60 90.13
C VAL A 396 15.27 -6.91 90.65
N GLU A 397 16.07 -6.87 91.72
CA GLU A 397 16.70 -8.08 92.28
C GLU A 397 15.68 -9.07 92.82
N ARG A 398 14.72 -8.57 93.61
CA ARG A 398 13.62 -9.37 94.15
C ARG A 398 12.83 -10.05 93.02
N ASP A 399 12.54 -9.30 91.97
CA ASP A 399 11.70 -9.77 90.87
C ASP A 399 12.44 -10.79 90.00
N ILE A 400 13.75 -10.60 89.74
CA ILE A 400 14.62 -11.60 89.11
C ILE A 400 14.69 -12.88 89.95
N GLU A 401 14.90 -12.76 91.27
CA GLU A 401 14.95 -13.93 92.17
C GLU A 401 13.62 -14.70 92.14
N ILE A 402 12.48 -14.01 92.19
CA ILE A 402 11.15 -14.61 92.05
C ILE A 402 11.02 -15.36 90.71
N TYR A 403 11.49 -14.77 89.61
CA TYR A 403 11.48 -15.42 88.30
C TYR A 403 12.32 -16.70 88.28
N ILE A 404 13.54 -16.67 88.85
CA ILE A 404 14.42 -17.84 88.95
C ILE A 404 13.76 -18.95 89.78
N LEU A 405 13.27 -18.62 90.98
CA LEU A 405 12.59 -19.58 91.87
C LEU A 405 11.37 -20.22 91.20
N SER A 406 10.58 -19.44 90.44
CA SER A 406 9.36 -19.92 89.79
C SER A 406 9.65 -20.77 88.55
N THR A 407 10.57 -20.35 87.68
CA THR A 407 10.78 -20.97 86.37
C THR A 407 11.86 -22.04 86.35
N LYS A 408 12.94 -21.88 87.14
CA LYS A 408 14.09 -22.78 87.16
C LYS A 408 14.00 -23.79 88.30
N GLU A 409 13.74 -23.32 89.51
CA GLU A 409 13.61 -24.19 90.69
C GLU A 409 12.22 -24.80 90.84
N ARG A 410 11.26 -24.38 90.00
CA ARG A 410 9.86 -24.85 89.99
C ARG A 410 9.19 -24.73 91.36
N MET A 411 9.57 -23.72 92.15
CA MET A 411 9.02 -23.51 93.48
C MET A 411 7.56 -23.08 93.38
N PHE A 412 6.68 -23.70 94.18
CA PHE A 412 5.27 -23.33 94.23
C PHE A 412 5.09 -21.86 94.60
N ASN A 413 4.23 -21.14 93.88
CA ASN A 413 3.96 -19.72 94.11
C ASN A 413 3.56 -19.42 95.57
N SER A 414 2.91 -20.34 96.28
CA SER A 414 2.58 -20.17 97.71
C SER A 414 3.81 -20.09 98.62
N LYS A 415 4.90 -20.82 98.30
CA LYS A 415 6.17 -20.75 99.02
C LYS A 415 6.93 -19.46 98.71
N ILE A 416 6.92 -19.03 97.45
CA ILE A 416 7.50 -17.75 97.03
C ILE A 416 6.77 -16.58 97.72
N ALA A 417 5.43 -16.58 97.76
CA ALA A 417 4.64 -15.53 98.40
C ALA A 417 4.92 -15.41 99.91
N LYS A 418 5.12 -16.55 100.60
CA LYS A 418 5.51 -16.56 102.03
C LYS A 418 6.90 -15.96 102.24
N ARG A 419 7.85 -16.20 101.32
CA ARG A 419 9.22 -15.67 101.37
C ARG A 419 9.24 -14.16 101.15
N TYR A 420 8.45 -13.65 100.21
CA TYR A 420 8.35 -12.22 99.91
C TYR A 420 7.04 -11.64 100.41
N LYS A 421 6.99 -11.26 101.70
CA LYS A 421 5.83 -10.64 102.38
C LYS A 421 5.23 -9.41 101.67
N THR A 422 5.94 -8.85 100.70
CA THR A 422 5.51 -7.70 99.89
C THR A 422 4.59 -8.09 98.72
N ILE A 423 4.44 -9.37 98.38
CA ILE A 423 3.54 -9.86 97.31
C ILE A 423 2.43 -10.71 97.93
N LYS A 424 1.20 -10.17 97.93
CA LYS A 424 0.08 -10.71 98.71
C LYS A 424 -0.54 -11.99 98.13
N ASP A 425 -0.35 -12.28 96.84
CA ASP A 425 -1.05 -13.38 96.17
C ASP A 425 -0.30 -14.01 94.97
N ARG A 426 -0.86 -15.12 94.47
CA ARG A 426 -0.36 -15.86 93.29
C ARG A 426 -0.37 -15.00 92.03
N LYS A 427 -1.31 -14.05 91.91
CA LYS A 427 -1.46 -13.16 90.76
C LYS A 427 -0.28 -12.19 90.68
N GLY A 428 0.15 -11.64 91.82
CA GLY A 428 1.33 -10.80 91.94
C GLY A 428 2.60 -11.52 91.47
N ILE A 429 2.81 -12.78 91.85
CA ILE A 429 3.94 -13.58 91.36
C ILE A 429 3.87 -13.80 89.86
N SER A 430 2.69 -14.17 89.34
CA SER A 430 2.49 -14.35 87.89
C SER A 430 2.80 -13.08 87.10
N ASN A 431 2.38 -11.92 87.61
CA ASN A 431 2.68 -10.63 87.01
C ASN A 431 4.18 -10.31 87.03
N VAL A 432 4.87 -10.60 88.14
CA VAL A 432 6.33 -10.46 88.24
C VAL A 432 7.04 -11.37 87.24
N VAL A 433 6.66 -12.65 87.19
CA VAL A 433 7.25 -13.62 86.25
C VAL A 433 7.05 -13.17 84.80
N LYS A 434 5.83 -12.74 84.41
CA LYS A 434 5.55 -12.22 83.07
C LYS A 434 6.37 -10.96 82.76
N LYS A 435 6.49 -10.05 83.73
CA LYS A 435 7.29 -8.83 83.61
C LYS A 435 8.77 -9.15 83.35
N VAL A 436 9.37 -10.01 84.18
CA VAL A 436 10.79 -10.41 84.04
C VAL A 436 10.99 -11.20 82.75
N GLN A 437 10.08 -12.13 82.41
CA GLN A 437 10.13 -12.91 81.17
C GLN A 437 10.09 -12.02 79.92
N GLY A 438 9.21 -11.01 79.90
CA GLY A 438 9.14 -10.05 78.80
C GLY A 438 10.45 -9.29 78.62
N GLU A 439 11.06 -8.89 79.73
CA GLU A 439 12.34 -8.19 79.73
C GLU A 439 13.51 -9.08 79.28
N ILE A 440 13.54 -10.33 79.74
CA ILE A 440 14.49 -11.36 79.30
C ILE A 440 14.35 -11.59 77.79
N ASN A 441 13.13 -11.74 77.29
CA ASN A 441 12.88 -11.95 75.85
C ASN A 441 13.34 -10.76 75.02
N ARG A 442 13.09 -9.53 75.50
CA ARG A 442 13.58 -8.30 74.86
C ARG A 442 15.11 -8.27 74.77
N ILE A 443 15.81 -8.56 75.88
CA ILE A 443 17.28 -8.60 75.90
C ILE A 443 17.82 -9.73 75.01
N LYS A 444 17.18 -10.90 75.01
CA LYS A 444 17.54 -12.01 74.12
C LYS A 444 17.38 -11.63 72.64
N GLY A 445 16.32 -10.89 72.29
CA GLY A 445 16.11 -10.34 70.94
C GLY A 445 17.25 -9.40 70.55
N LYS A 446 17.54 -8.39 71.39
CA LYS A 446 18.66 -7.46 71.16
C LYS A 446 20.02 -8.15 71.02
N LEU A 447 20.29 -9.14 71.85
CA LEU A 447 21.53 -9.92 71.76
C LEU A 447 21.60 -10.73 70.47
N LEU A 448 20.47 -11.28 70.02
CA LEU A 448 20.35 -12.01 68.75
C LEU A 448 20.60 -11.08 67.57
N GLU A 449 19.93 -9.91 67.55
CA GLU A 449 20.09 -8.85 66.55
C GLU A 449 21.55 -8.39 66.44
N ALA A 450 22.17 -8.06 67.57
CA ALA A 450 23.58 -7.63 67.60
C ALA A 450 24.53 -8.73 67.12
N ALA A 451 24.31 -9.99 67.53
CA ALA A 451 25.12 -11.12 67.09
C ALA A 451 24.94 -11.40 65.59
N PHE A 452 23.71 -11.33 65.10
CA PHE A 452 23.38 -11.55 63.69
C PHE A 452 23.93 -10.43 62.80
N SER A 453 23.78 -9.16 63.21
CA SER A 453 24.38 -8.00 62.53
C SER A 453 25.90 -8.13 62.44
N LYS A 454 26.57 -8.47 63.56
CA LYS A 454 28.02 -8.74 63.56
C LYS A 454 28.40 -9.88 62.62
N TYR A 455 27.60 -10.94 62.59
CA TYR A 455 27.83 -12.08 61.71
C TYR A 455 27.69 -11.70 60.23
N LEU A 456 26.64 -10.97 59.84
CA LEU A 456 26.50 -10.48 58.46
C LEU A 456 27.68 -9.58 58.05
N LYS A 457 28.18 -8.74 58.96
CA LYS A 457 29.40 -7.94 58.74
C LYS A 457 30.64 -8.82 58.51
N MET A 458 30.76 -9.92 59.26
CA MET A 458 31.88 -10.87 59.10
C MET A 458 31.86 -11.65 57.79
N LEU A 459 30.68 -11.90 57.21
CA LEU A 459 30.56 -12.58 55.92
C LEU A 459 31.18 -11.76 54.78
N ASN A 460 31.26 -10.43 54.93
CA ASN A 460 31.80 -9.51 53.90
C ASN A 460 31.11 -9.67 52.54
N ILE A 461 29.82 -10.05 52.54
CA ILE A 461 28.97 -10.20 51.34
C ILE A 461 28.22 -8.89 51.04
N PHE A 462 27.98 -8.08 52.07
CA PHE A 462 27.19 -6.85 52.03
C PHE A 462 28.10 -5.63 52.13
N ASP A 463 27.73 -4.55 51.45
CA ASP A 463 28.46 -3.26 51.48
C ASP A 463 28.31 -2.57 52.83
N SER A 464 27.12 -2.66 53.42
CA SER A 464 26.83 -2.16 54.75
C SER A 464 25.74 -2.98 55.45
N VAL A 465 25.78 -3.00 56.78
CA VAL A 465 24.81 -3.67 57.65
C VAL A 465 24.44 -2.73 58.78
N GLU A 466 23.15 -2.44 58.91
CA GLU A 466 22.53 -1.57 59.90
C GLU A 466 21.65 -2.38 60.84
N ASP A 467 21.77 -2.13 62.14
CA ASP A 467 20.89 -2.65 63.18
C ASP A 467 20.26 -1.48 63.93
N ASN A 468 18.91 -1.42 63.94
CA ASN A 468 18.20 -0.29 64.54
C ASN A 468 17.51 -0.67 65.86
N GLY A 469 17.16 -1.95 66.06
CA GLY A 469 16.84 -2.60 67.36
C GLY A 469 15.83 -1.90 68.28
N SER A 470 15.12 -0.91 67.76
CA SER A 470 14.25 -0.01 68.49
C SER A 470 12.79 -0.37 68.25
N HIS A 471 11.93 -0.06 69.22
CA HIS A 471 10.55 -0.52 69.19
C HIS A 471 9.80 0.08 67.98
N GLY A 472 9.35 -0.79 67.06
CA GLY A 472 8.60 -0.38 65.87
C GLY A 472 9.47 -0.09 64.64
N GLU A 473 10.77 -0.34 64.73
CA GLU A 473 11.70 -0.25 63.61
C GLU A 473 12.10 -1.66 63.14
N PHE A 474 12.89 -1.74 62.06
CA PHE A 474 13.39 -3.01 61.55
C PHE A 474 14.51 -3.57 62.44
N ASP A 475 14.63 -4.90 62.46
CA ASP A 475 15.65 -5.57 63.26
C ASP A 475 17.05 -5.37 62.66
N VAL A 476 17.31 -5.97 61.49
CA VAL A 476 18.59 -5.86 60.77
C VAL A 476 18.36 -5.63 59.28
N VAL A 477 19.10 -4.70 58.69
CA VAL A 477 19.09 -4.44 57.25
C VAL A 477 20.52 -4.52 56.73
N ALA A 478 20.68 -5.16 55.57
CA ALA A 478 21.95 -5.18 54.85
C ALA A 478 21.75 -4.67 53.42
N TYR A 479 22.77 -4.03 52.89
CA TYR A 479 22.75 -3.46 51.54
C TYR A 479 23.85 -4.12 50.71
N LYS A 480 23.53 -4.47 49.47
CA LYS A 480 24.50 -4.95 48.50
C LYS A 480 24.12 -4.40 47.13
N ASP A 481 25.01 -3.66 46.50
CA ASP A 481 24.76 -2.96 45.25
C ASP A 481 23.49 -2.09 45.34
N ASN A 482 22.48 -2.34 44.50
CA ASN A 482 21.19 -1.66 44.52
C ASN A 482 20.07 -2.46 45.23
N ALA A 483 20.45 -3.49 46.01
CA ALA A 483 19.52 -4.35 46.72
C ALA A 483 19.53 -4.09 48.23
N THR A 484 18.34 -4.14 48.82
CA THR A 484 18.11 -4.03 50.27
C THR A 484 17.62 -5.37 50.79
N PHE A 485 18.32 -5.92 51.78
CA PHE A 485 18.01 -7.17 52.45
C PHE A 485 17.51 -6.84 53.85
N VAL A 486 16.23 -7.10 54.12
CA VAL A 486 15.59 -6.82 55.40
C VAL A 486 15.42 -8.14 56.14
N PHE A 487 16.00 -8.25 57.33
CA PHE A 487 15.94 -9.45 58.17
C PHE A 487 15.08 -9.17 59.39
N SER A 488 14.00 -9.93 59.55
CA SER A 488 13.18 -9.96 60.76
C SER A 488 13.64 -11.12 61.62
N LEU A 489 14.14 -10.84 62.83
CA LEU A 489 14.76 -11.81 63.72
C LEU A 489 13.80 -12.19 64.85
N LYS A 490 13.47 -13.47 64.95
CA LYS A 490 12.56 -13.97 66.00
C LYS A 490 13.26 -15.05 66.82
N ASN A 491 13.39 -14.80 68.12
CA ASN A 491 13.88 -15.79 69.08
C ASN A 491 12.70 -16.52 69.71
N ILE A 492 12.31 -17.65 69.12
CA ILE A 492 11.12 -18.39 69.56
C ILE A 492 11.49 -19.81 69.96
N LYS A 493 10.58 -20.40 70.71
CA LYS A 493 10.61 -21.81 71.09
C LYS A 493 9.72 -22.58 70.11
N VAL A 494 10.30 -23.22 69.10
CA VAL A 494 9.51 -23.95 68.10
C VAL A 494 9.16 -25.33 68.68
N ASP A 495 8.07 -25.40 69.45
CA ASP A 495 7.46 -26.68 69.81
C ASP A 495 6.39 -27.08 68.79
N LYS A 496 6.24 -28.40 68.56
CA LYS A 496 5.32 -28.95 67.54
C LYS A 496 3.84 -28.63 67.78
N GLN A 497 3.46 -28.05 68.92
CA GLN A 497 2.05 -27.86 69.32
C GLN A 497 1.60 -26.40 69.33
N HIS A 498 2.49 -25.41 69.48
CA HIS A 498 2.10 -24.03 69.81
C HIS A 498 2.59 -22.95 68.82
N TYR A 499 3.60 -23.20 67.98
CA TYR A 499 4.14 -22.20 67.05
C TYR A 499 4.31 -22.77 65.62
N ASN A 500 3.19 -22.96 64.91
CA ASN A 500 3.21 -23.35 63.50
C ASN A 500 3.23 -22.16 62.54
N GLU A 501 2.84 -20.98 63.01
CA GLU A 501 2.68 -19.77 62.19
C GLU A 501 3.12 -18.54 63.00
N ILE A 502 3.80 -17.61 62.33
CA ILE A 502 4.03 -16.25 62.84
C ILE A 502 3.04 -15.33 62.15
N SER A 503 2.32 -14.53 62.92
CA SER A 503 1.35 -13.58 62.38
C SER A 503 2.06 -12.46 61.63
N GLY A 504 1.43 -11.93 60.57
CA GLY A 504 1.97 -10.80 59.82
C GLY A 504 2.25 -9.54 60.67
N GLU A 505 1.60 -9.41 61.83
CA GLU A 505 1.78 -8.29 62.75
C GLU A 505 3.15 -8.31 63.44
N GLU A 506 3.72 -9.49 63.70
CA GLU A 506 4.99 -9.64 64.43
C GLU A 506 6.23 -9.17 63.64
N PHE A 507 6.11 -9.04 62.32
CA PHE A 507 7.16 -8.56 61.43
C PHE A 507 6.67 -7.44 60.49
N TYR A 508 5.59 -6.75 60.91
CA TYR A 508 5.02 -5.65 60.16
C TYR A 508 5.98 -4.47 59.96
N PRO A 509 6.78 -4.03 60.97
CA PRO A 509 7.77 -2.97 60.77
C PRO A 509 8.75 -3.26 59.62
N GLU A 510 9.24 -4.49 59.53
CA GLU A 510 10.22 -4.96 58.55
C GLU A 510 9.61 -5.02 57.14
N VAL A 511 8.39 -5.54 57.03
CA VAL A 511 7.66 -5.57 55.75
C VAL A 511 7.29 -4.16 55.30
N LYS A 512 6.86 -3.30 56.22
CA LYS A 512 6.56 -1.90 55.93
C LYS A 512 7.82 -1.19 55.45
N PHE A 513 8.95 -1.32 56.15
CA PHE A 513 10.22 -0.77 55.74
C PHE A 513 10.66 -1.29 54.37
N ALA A 514 10.59 -2.62 54.14
CA ALA A 514 10.92 -3.23 52.87
C ALA A 514 10.09 -2.66 51.71
N ARG A 515 8.79 -2.45 51.92
CA ARG A 515 7.90 -1.83 50.92
C ARG A 515 8.25 -0.37 50.68
N GLU A 516 8.46 0.40 51.74
CA GLU A 516 8.87 1.80 51.60
C GLU A 516 10.18 1.92 50.82
N GLN A 517 11.14 1.02 51.04
CA GLN A 517 12.38 0.97 50.27
C GLN A 517 12.15 0.63 48.80
N LYS A 518 11.28 -0.35 48.51
CA LYS A 518 10.93 -0.75 47.15
C LYS A 518 10.22 0.38 46.39
N GLU A 519 9.29 1.06 47.04
CA GLU A 519 8.49 2.15 46.45
C GLU A 519 9.28 3.45 46.29
N ARG A 520 10.00 3.89 47.33
CA ARG A 520 10.69 5.20 47.32
C ARG A 520 11.97 5.19 46.49
N HIS A 521 12.72 4.09 46.54
CA HIS A 521 14.07 4.06 45.98
C HIS A 521 14.19 3.18 44.73
N ASN A 522 13.10 2.51 44.32
CA ASN A 522 13.10 1.56 43.20
C ASN A 522 14.24 0.53 43.31
N LYS A 523 14.54 0.12 44.54
CA LYS A 523 15.56 -0.87 44.89
C LYS A 523 14.97 -2.27 44.79
N ASP A 524 15.81 -3.24 44.48
CA ASP A 524 15.44 -4.65 44.62
C ASP A 524 15.42 -4.98 46.11
N VAL A 525 14.24 -5.26 46.66
CA VAL A 525 14.08 -5.50 48.10
C VAL A 525 13.74 -6.96 48.38
N TYR A 526 14.51 -7.55 49.28
CA TYR A 526 14.35 -8.92 49.74
C TYR A 526 14.12 -8.91 51.25
N ALA A 527 13.00 -9.46 51.69
CA ALA A 527 12.68 -9.56 53.11
C ALA A 527 12.78 -11.03 53.53
N TYR A 528 13.38 -11.27 54.69
CA TYR A 528 13.60 -12.59 55.26
C TYR A 528 13.11 -12.63 56.70
N LEU A 529 12.43 -13.72 57.05
CA LEU A 529 12.12 -14.09 58.40
C LEU A 529 13.18 -15.08 58.89
N CYS A 530 13.96 -14.66 59.88
CA CYS A 530 15.05 -15.39 60.49
C CYS A 530 14.63 -15.83 61.89
N ILE A 531 14.34 -17.11 62.04
CA ILE A 531 13.84 -17.69 63.28
C ILE A 531 14.97 -18.45 63.95
N PHE A 532 15.37 -18.02 65.14
CA PHE A 532 16.24 -18.81 66.00
C PHE A 532 15.40 -19.71 66.90
N ASP A 533 15.46 -21.02 66.66
CA ASP A 533 14.82 -22.02 67.51
C ASP A 533 15.69 -22.26 68.75
N ASN A 534 15.31 -21.62 69.85
CA ASN A 534 16.06 -21.71 71.09
C ASN A 534 16.03 -23.10 71.76
N LEU A 535 15.19 -24.04 71.29
CA LEU A 535 15.25 -25.43 71.73
C LEU A 535 16.33 -26.23 71.02
N LYS A 536 16.49 -26.01 69.72
CA LYS A 536 17.43 -26.76 68.88
C LYS A 536 18.76 -26.05 68.69
N GLU A 537 18.83 -24.77 69.06
CA GLU A 537 19.98 -23.89 68.78
C GLU A 537 20.24 -23.75 67.26
N GLU A 538 19.19 -23.75 66.44
CA GLU A 538 19.26 -23.70 64.97
C GLU A 538 18.54 -22.48 64.40
N PHE A 539 18.97 -22.03 63.21
CA PHE A 539 18.28 -20.99 62.44
C PHE A 539 17.41 -21.58 61.34
N LEU A 540 16.22 -21.02 61.19
CA LEU A 540 15.38 -21.19 60.01
C LEU A 540 15.27 -19.84 59.30
N ILE A 541 15.52 -19.84 57.98
CA ILE A 541 15.24 -18.67 57.14
C ILE A 541 14.09 -18.97 56.20
N LYS A 542 13.17 -18.02 56.10
CA LYS A 542 12.09 -18.01 55.11
C LYS A 542 12.07 -16.68 54.39
N GLY A 543 12.04 -16.71 53.06
CA GLY A 543 11.75 -15.51 52.28
C GLY A 543 10.33 -15.02 52.56
N ILE A 544 10.16 -13.72 52.73
CA ILE A 544 8.88 -13.06 52.92
C ILE A 544 8.43 -12.52 51.57
N ASP A 545 7.29 -13.01 51.07
CA ASP A 545 6.65 -12.39 49.92
C ASP A 545 6.07 -11.02 50.32
N LEU A 546 6.54 -9.96 49.67
CA LEU A 546 6.08 -8.59 49.94
C LEU A 546 4.70 -8.30 49.33
N SER A 547 4.09 -9.23 48.58
CA SER A 547 2.72 -9.10 48.09
C SER A 547 1.70 -9.00 49.25
N PHE A 548 0.66 -8.17 49.10
CA PHE A 548 -0.30 -7.87 50.17
C PHE A 548 -1.60 -8.67 49.96
N PRO A 549 -2.30 -9.10 51.03
CA PRO A 549 -1.93 -9.11 52.46
C PRO A 549 -1.16 -10.35 52.89
N ILE A 550 -0.13 -10.16 53.74
CA ILE A 550 0.55 -11.27 54.44
C ILE A 550 -0.25 -11.56 55.72
N LYS A 551 -0.97 -12.68 55.76
CA LYS A 551 -1.75 -13.08 56.95
C LYS A 551 -0.87 -13.74 58.01
N SER A 552 -0.07 -14.72 57.59
CA SER A 552 0.86 -15.45 58.44
C SER A 552 1.94 -16.14 57.59
N ILE A 553 3.06 -16.51 58.21
CA ILE A 553 4.10 -17.34 57.60
C ILE A 553 4.18 -18.66 58.37
N LYS A 554 4.03 -19.78 57.65
CA LYS A 554 4.17 -21.11 58.22
C LYS A 554 5.64 -21.42 58.51
N ILE A 555 5.91 -21.84 59.74
CA ILE A 555 7.25 -22.19 60.24
C ILE A 555 7.56 -23.67 59.96
N SER A 556 6.53 -24.52 59.93
CA SER A 556 6.70 -25.95 59.67
C SER A 556 7.23 -26.21 58.26
N SER A 557 8.20 -27.12 58.19
CA SER A 557 8.71 -27.74 56.97
C SER A 557 7.64 -28.54 56.24
#